data_AF-A0A356AXI6-F1
#
_entry.id   AF-A0A356AXI6-F1
#
_cell.length_a   1.000
_cell.length_b   1.000
_cell.length_c   1.000
_cell.angle_alpha   90.00
_cell.angle_beta   90.00
_cell.angle_gamma   90.00
#
_symmetry.space_group_name_H-M   'P 1'
#
loop_
_entity.id
_entity.type
_entity.pdbx_description
1 polymer ?
#
loop_
_entity_poly.entity_id
_entity_poly.type
_entity_poly.pdbx_seq_one_letter_code
_entity_poly.pdbx_strand_id
1 'polypeptide(L)'
;MAVNLEFENKLWEMADKLRGNIQPSDYKSVILGLIFLKYISDSFEDKYNELVAEGEGFEEDRDAYLADNVFFVPPSARWEFIKKNAKQVTIGQIIDDAMIAIERENRNLRGVLPKNYARPELDKTKLGELIDLFSFNLGSKESKAQDILGRVYEYFLGKFGSSEGEFYTPPSIVKLLVGMIEPYKGRVYDPCCGSGGMFVQSQRFVEEHQGRKDDIHIFGQEYTATTWRLCKMNLAI
;
A
#
# COMPACT_ATOMS: atom_id res chain seq x y z
N MET A 1 -13.77 -17.89 -5.70
CA MET A 1 -13.71 -17.93 -4.23
C MET A 1 -14.52 -16.76 -3.70
N ALA A 2 -15.43 -17.00 -2.75
CA ALA A 2 -16.12 -15.92 -2.07
C ALA A 2 -15.07 -15.08 -1.33
N VAL A 3 -15.02 -13.79 -1.67
CA VAL A 3 -14.17 -12.80 -1.00
C VAL A 3 -14.49 -12.85 0.49
N ASN A 4 -13.48 -12.94 1.35
CA ASN A 4 -13.66 -12.99 2.80
C ASN A 4 -13.98 -11.59 3.36
N LEU A 5 -15.07 -10.99 2.83
CA LEU A 5 -15.59 -9.64 3.09
C LEU A 5 -15.70 -9.32 4.57
N GLU A 6 -15.82 -10.32 5.44
CA GLU A 6 -15.88 -10.10 6.88
C GLU A 6 -14.61 -9.46 7.43
N PHE A 7 -13.43 -9.79 6.92
CA PHE A 7 -12.18 -9.25 7.44
C PHE A 7 -11.97 -7.79 7.01
N GLU A 8 -12.16 -7.48 5.72
CA GLU A 8 -12.01 -6.09 5.25
C GLU A 8 -13.11 -5.20 5.83
N ASN A 9 -14.35 -5.68 5.96
CA ASN A 9 -15.43 -4.96 6.64
C ASN A 9 -15.10 -4.69 8.12
N LYS A 10 -14.58 -5.68 8.86
CA LYS A 10 -14.17 -5.48 10.26
C LYS A 10 -13.06 -4.44 10.38
N LEU A 11 -12.03 -4.51 9.52
CA LEU A 11 -10.98 -3.49 9.49
C LEU A 11 -11.54 -2.11 9.19
N TRP A 12 -12.46 -2.00 8.22
CA TRP A 12 -13.12 -0.74 7.91
C TRP A 12 -13.95 -0.20 9.06
N GLU A 13 -14.77 -1.02 9.71
CA GLU A 13 -15.58 -0.59 10.86
C GLU A 13 -14.71 -0.14 12.04
N MET A 14 -13.61 -0.84 12.30
CA MET A 14 -12.65 -0.45 13.33
C MET A 14 -11.94 0.86 12.97
N ALA A 15 -11.52 1.01 11.72
CA ALA A 15 -10.93 2.24 11.21
C ALA A 15 -11.94 3.41 11.30
N ASP A 16 -13.16 3.23 10.80
CA ASP A 16 -14.20 4.27 10.76
C ASP A 16 -14.59 4.77 12.16
N LYS A 17 -14.59 3.90 13.18
CA LYS A 17 -14.72 4.33 14.59
C LYS A 17 -13.61 5.28 15.03
N LEU A 18 -12.40 5.10 14.50
CA LEU A 18 -11.21 5.91 14.78
C LEU A 18 -11.13 7.17 13.90
N ARG A 19 -12.03 7.35 12.93
CA ARG A 19 -12.08 8.55 12.07
C ARG A 19 -12.42 9.83 12.84
N GLY A 20 -13.37 9.77 13.78
CA GLY A 20 -13.84 10.94 14.52
C GLY A 20 -14.28 12.09 13.61
N ASN A 21 -13.78 13.31 13.88
CA ASN A 21 -14.16 14.54 13.17
C ASN A 21 -13.27 14.86 11.95
N ILE A 22 -12.48 13.89 11.46
CA ILE A 22 -11.56 14.10 10.34
C ILE A 22 -12.33 14.07 9.01
N GLN A 23 -12.01 15.03 8.12
CA GLN A 23 -12.54 15.05 6.75
C GLN A 23 -12.23 13.74 6.03
N PRO A 24 -13.17 13.19 5.22
CA PRO A 24 -12.97 11.89 4.57
C PRO A 24 -11.68 11.80 3.75
N SER A 25 -11.33 12.86 3.02
CA SER A 25 -10.15 12.94 2.14
C SER A 25 -8.82 12.89 2.92
N ASP A 26 -8.79 13.58 4.05
CA ASP A 26 -7.64 13.59 4.96
C ASP A 26 -7.48 12.25 5.67
N TYR A 27 -8.60 11.61 6.00
CA TYR A 27 -8.62 10.30 6.64
C TYR A 27 -8.19 9.18 5.68
N LYS A 28 -8.65 9.23 4.42
CA LYS A 28 -8.22 8.36 3.31
C LYS A 28 -6.69 8.34 3.18
N SER A 29 -6.07 9.52 3.12
CA SER A 29 -4.62 9.64 2.94
C SER A 29 -3.84 9.04 4.12
N VAL A 30 -4.32 9.25 5.36
CA VAL A 30 -3.71 8.71 6.58
C VAL A 30 -3.75 7.18 6.57
N ILE A 31 -4.93 6.60 6.35
CA ILE A 31 -5.14 5.14 6.41
C ILE A 31 -4.39 4.42 5.30
N LEU A 32 -4.53 4.89 4.05
CA LEU A 32 -3.85 4.24 2.92
C LEU A 32 -2.33 4.34 3.06
N GLY A 33 -1.81 5.46 3.58
CA GLY A 33 -0.37 5.56 3.87
C GLY A 33 0.09 4.58 4.96
N LEU A 34 -0.69 4.36 6.02
CA LEU A 34 -0.34 3.38 7.06
C LEU A 34 -0.39 1.94 6.56
N ILE A 35 -1.39 1.59 5.73
CA ILE A 35 -1.47 0.26 5.10
C ILE A 35 -0.25 0.04 4.20
N PHE A 36 0.11 1.04 3.40
CA PHE A 36 1.32 0.97 2.56
C PHE A 36 2.59 0.80 3.40
N LEU A 37 2.73 1.56 4.49
CA LEU A 37 3.87 1.47 5.40
C LEU A 37 3.99 0.09 6.06
N LYS A 38 2.84 -0.51 6.43
CA LYS A 38 2.80 -1.89 6.94
C LYS A 38 3.27 -2.87 5.86
N TYR A 39 2.74 -2.75 4.65
CA TYR A 39 3.10 -3.63 3.54
C TYR A 39 4.60 -3.63 3.22
N ILE A 40 5.21 -2.45 3.09
CA ILE A 40 6.65 -2.37 2.80
C ILE A 40 7.50 -2.86 3.97
N SER A 41 7.05 -2.61 5.21
CA SER A 41 7.75 -3.08 6.41
C SER A 41 7.74 -4.60 6.51
N ASP A 42 6.60 -5.23 6.26
CA ASP A 42 6.45 -6.69 6.28
C ASP A 42 7.25 -7.35 5.15
N SER A 43 7.19 -6.76 3.96
CA SER A 43 7.95 -7.24 2.81
C SER A 43 9.45 -7.17 3.05
N PHE A 44 9.91 -6.08 3.67
CA PHE A 44 11.30 -5.92 4.09
C PHE A 44 11.68 -6.91 5.20
N GLU A 45 10.86 -7.07 6.23
CA GLU A 45 11.13 -7.96 7.37
C GLU A 45 11.24 -9.43 6.93
N ASP A 46 10.37 -9.87 6.01
CA ASP A 46 10.47 -11.20 5.42
C ASP A 46 11.81 -11.42 4.72
N LYS A 47 12.25 -10.46 3.88
CA LYS A 47 13.51 -10.55 3.16
C LYS A 47 14.71 -10.44 4.10
N TYR A 48 14.62 -9.58 5.12
CA TYR A 48 15.61 -9.46 6.18
C TYR A 48 15.80 -10.81 6.88
N ASN A 49 14.71 -11.47 7.29
CA ASN A 49 14.78 -12.77 7.96
C ASN A 49 15.34 -13.88 7.06
N GLU A 50 15.09 -13.82 5.76
CA GLU A 50 15.69 -14.70 4.76
C GLU A 50 17.21 -14.50 4.67
N LEU A 51 17.67 -13.26 4.51
CA LEU A 51 19.09 -12.92 4.41
C LEU A 51 19.86 -13.25 5.69
N VAL A 52 19.23 -13.03 6.87
CA VAL A 52 19.79 -13.45 8.16
C VAL A 52 19.95 -14.97 8.24
N ALA A 53 18.99 -15.74 7.70
CA ALA A 53 19.06 -17.20 7.70
C ALA A 53 20.12 -17.73 6.72
N GLU A 54 20.38 -17.04 5.62
CA GLU A 54 21.48 -17.32 4.69
C GLU A 54 22.85 -17.06 5.34
N GLY A 55 22.94 -16.04 6.20
CA GLY A 55 24.13 -15.78 7.01
C GLY A 55 25.31 -15.16 6.25
N GLU A 56 25.06 -14.58 5.08
CA GLU A 56 26.09 -13.96 4.24
C GLU A 56 26.38 -12.49 4.61
N GLY A 57 25.63 -11.89 5.55
CA GLY A 57 25.85 -10.52 6.04
C GLY A 57 25.22 -9.44 5.15
N PHE A 58 24.26 -9.81 4.29
CA PHE A 58 23.59 -8.90 3.36
C PHE A 58 22.25 -8.36 3.89
N GLU A 59 21.87 -8.64 5.13
CA GLU A 59 20.59 -8.23 5.73
C GLU A 59 20.42 -6.71 5.89
N GLU A 60 21.47 -5.92 5.66
CA GLU A 60 21.37 -4.45 5.58
C GLU A 60 21.92 -3.91 4.25
N ASP A 61 22.18 -4.79 3.27
CA ASP A 61 22.62 -4.42 1.92
C ASP A 61 21.40 -4.13 1.03
N ARG A 62 21.34 -2.91 0.49
CA ARG A 62 20.25 -2.43 -0.35
C ARG A 62 20.09 -3.24 -1.65
N ASP A 63 21.20 -3.71 -2.21
CA ASP A 63 21.17 -4.40 -3.49
C ASP A 63 20.48 -5.77 -3.38
N ALA A 64 20.57 -6.41 -2.21
CA ALA A 64 19.88 -7.67 -1.91
C ALA A 64 18.35 -7.53 -1.90
N TYR A 65 17.83 -6.35 -1.56
CA TYR A 65 16.39 -6.05 -1.61
C TYR A 65 15.93 -5.66 -3.02
N LEU A 66 16.75 -4.88 -3.72
CA LEU A 66 16.44 -4.42 -5.08
C LEU A 66 16.28 -5.58 -6.07
N ALA A 67 17.08 -6.64 -5.91
CA ALA A 67 17.03 -7.83 -6.75
C ALA A 67 15.64 -8.49 -6.77
N ASP A 68 14.92 -8.45 -5.64
CA ASP A 68 13.59 -9.03 -5.49
C ASP A 68 12.47 -7.98 -5.53
N ASN A 69 12.76 -6.77 -5.99
CA ASN A 69 11.84 -5.62 -6.02
C ASN A 69 11.26 -5.26 -4.63
N VAL A 70 12.02 -5.51 -3.56
CA VAL A 70 11.65 -5.14 -2.19
C VAL A 70 12.20 -3.74 -1.88
N PHE A 71 11.38 -2.87 -1.30
CA PHE A 71 11.84 -1.56 -0.84
C PHE A 71 12.71 -1.70 0.42
N PHE A 72 13.82 -0.95 0.46
CA PHE A 72 14.66 -0.91 1.64
C PHE A 72 13.99 -0.07 2.74
N VAL A 73 13.86 -0.60 3.95
CA VAL A 73 13.21 0.08 5.08
C VAL A 73 14.23 0.30 6.21
N PRO A 74 14.66 1.55 6.45
CA PRO A 74 15.64 1.84 7.50
C PRO A 74 15.06 1.54 8.90
N PRO A 75 15.89 1.25 9.91
CA PRO A 75 15.43 0.85 11.24
C PRO A 75 14.40 1.79 11.88
N SER A 76 14.51 3.11 11.67
CA SER A 76 13.58 4.12 12.17
C SER A 76 12.21 4.12 11.48
N ALA A 77 12.07 3.43 10.36
CA ALA A 77 10.85 3.34 9.57
C ALA A 77 10.20 1.94 9.58
N ARG A 78 10.82 0.95 10.23
CA ARG A 78 10.26 -0.39 10.37
C ARG A 78 9.01 -0.37 11.25
N TRP A 79 8.02 -1.17 10.91
CA TRP A 79 6.73 -1.20 11.63
C TRP A 79 6.90 -1.42 13.14
N GLU A 80 7.77 -2.33 13.56
CA GLU A 80 8.02 -2.60 14.98
C GLU A 80 8.55 -1.37 15.74
N PHE A 81 9.38 -0.54 15.10
CA PHE A 81 9.81 0.74 15.70
C PHE A 81 8.62 1.68 15.87
N ILE A 82 7.78 1.83 14.85
CA ILE A 82 6.61 2.73 14.89
C ILE A 82 5.62 2.27 15.95
N LYS A 83 5.30 0.97 15.98
CA LYS A 83 4.42 0.33 16.96
C LYS A 83 4.90 0.52 18.39
N LYS A 84 6.19 0.32 18.66
CA LYS A 84 6.79 0.56 19.98
C LYS A 84 6.59 2.00 20.47
N ASN A 85 6.53 2.95 19.54
CA ASN A 85 6.34 4.37 19.83
C ASN A 85 4.89 4.86 19.63
N ALA A 86 3.93 3.97 19.32
CA ALA A 86 2.55 4.33 18.93
C ALA A 86 1.80 5.16 19.98
N LYS A 87 2.15 5.00 21.26
CA LYS A 87 1.52 5.71 22.39
C LYS A 87 2.15 7.07 22.70
N GLN A 88 3.19 7.48 21.97
CA GLN A 88 3.84 8.77 22.18
C GLN A 88 3.04 9.90 21.52
N VAL A 89 3.01 11.06 22.17
CA VAL A 89 2.44 12.28 21.58
C VAL A 89 3.11 12.70 20.26
N THR A 90 4.36 12.27 20.06
CA THR A 90 5.17 12.51 18.86
C THR A 90 4.92 11.49 17.75
N ILE A 91 3.99 10.53 17.90
CA ILE A 91 3.79 9.46 16.91
C ILE A 91 3.55 9.97 15.48
N GLY A 92 2.85 11.10 15.34
CA GLY A 92 2.66 11.73 14.03
C GLY A 92 3.99 12.14 13.38
N GLN A 93 4.90 12.73 14.15
CA GLN A 93 6.24 13.11 13.67
C GLN A 93 7.08 11.87 13.34
N ILE A 94 6.98 10.82 14.16
CA ILE A 94 7.69 9.56 13.93
C ILE A 94 7.28 8.93 12.59
N ILE A 95 5.99 8.94 12.26
CA ILE A 95 5.51 8.44 10.97
C ILE A 95 5.99 9.35 9.82
N ASP A 96 5.89 10.67 9.97
CA ASP A 96 6.36 11.61 8.94
C ASP A 96 7.86 11.40 8.64
N ASP A 97 8.68 11.25 9.69
CA ASP A 97 10.12 10.99 9.57
C ASP A 97 10.42 9.62 8.95
N ALA A 98 9.62 8.59 9.29
CA ALA A 98 9.72 7.27 8.68
C ALA A 98 9.45 7.32 7.17
N MET A 99 8.37 7.99 6.75
CA MET A 99 8.03 8.17 5.33
C MET A 99 9.13 8.93 4.59
N ILE A 100 9.69 9.98 5.19
CA ILE A 100 10.82 10.73 4.62
C ILE A 100 12.05 9.83 4.47
N ALA A 101 12.36 9.00 5.47
CA ALA A 101 13.50 8.10 5.43
C ALA A 101 13.33 7.04 4.32
N ILE A 102 12.14 6.45 4.18
CA ILE A 102 11.84 5.50 3.10
C ILE A 102 12.02 6.16 1.73
N GLU A 103 11.52 7.38 1.52
CA GLU A 103 11.69 8.06 0.23
C GLU A 103 13.15 8.40 -0.10
N ARG A 104 13.98 8.65 0.92
CA ARG A 104 15.43 8.90 0.73
C ARG A 104 16.15 7.65 0.25
N GLU A 105 15.78 6.49 0.79
CA GLU A 105 16.36 5.20 0.43
C GLU A 105 15.82 4.67 -0.91
N ASN A 106 14.57 5.02 -1.26
CA ASN A 106 13.85 4.44 -2.40
C ASN A 106 13.47 5.52 -3.43
N ARG A 107 14.30 5.69 -4.46
CA ARG A 107 14.10 6.72 -5.52
C ARG A 107 12.70 6.71 -6.15
N ASN A 108 12.12 5.53 -6.34
CA ASN A 108 10.81 5.34 -6.98
C ASN A 108 9.62 5.85 -6.13
N LEU A 109 9.83 6.06 -4.83
CA LEU A 109 8.83 6.55 -3.88
C LEU A 109 8.97 8.05 -3.58
N ARG A 110 9.95 8.75 -4.16
CA ARG A 110 10.19 10.17 -3.87
C ARG A 110 8.94 11.03 -4.18
N GLY A 111 8.44 11.72 -3.16
CA GLY A 111 7.24 12.57 -3.24
C GLY A 111 5.91 11.80 -3.28
N VAL A 112 5.93 10.48 -3.09
CA VAL A 112 4.75 9.61 -3.13
C VAL A 112 4.08 9.49 -1.76
N LEU A 113 4.85 9.38 -0.68
CA LEU A 113 4.33 9.02 0.63
C LEU A 113 3.74 10.24 1.36
N PRO A 114 2.60 10.07 2.07
CA PRO A 114 2.00 11.14 2.87
C PRO A 114 2.89 11.50 4.07
N LYS A 115 2.98 12.80 4.39
CA LYS A 115 3.85 13.36 5.46
C LYS A 115 3.11 14.42 6.27
N ASN A 116 1.83 14.17 6.55
CA ASN A 116 0.97 15.09 7.27
C ASN A 116 0.39 14.47 8.54
N TYR A 117 1.09 13.51 9.15
CA TYR A 117 0.66 12.81 10.36
C TYR A 117 0.89 13.65 11.63
N ALA A 118 1.88 14.55 11.64
CA ALA A 118 2.16 15.44 12.77
C ALA A 118 1.13 16.58 12.96
N ARG A 119 0.22 16.78 12.00
CA ARG A 119 -0.74 17.91 12.02
C ARG A 119 -1.59 17.97 13.30
N PRO A 120 -1.91 19.16 13.84
CA PRO A 120 -2.66 19.30 15.10
C PRO A 120 -4.06 18.69 15.06
N GLU A 121 -4.69 18.66 13.89
CA GLU A 121 -6.07 18.17 13.70
C GLU A 121 -6.17 16.64 13.82
N LEU A 122 -5.04 15.94 13.72
CA LEU A 122 -5.00 14.48 13.81
C LEU A 122 -4.75 14.05 15.26
N ASP A 123 -5.76 13.46 15.89
CA ASP A 123 -5.70 12.90 17.23
C ASP A 123 -4.63 11.81 17.33
N LYS A 124 -3.61 12.06 18.17
CA LYS A 124 -2.46 11.17 18.32
C LYS A 124 -2.81 9.87 19.04
N THR A 125 -3.83 9.88 19.90
CA THR A 125 -4.32 8.68 20.58
C THR A 125 -4.94 7.73 19.56
N LYS A 126 -5.83 8.27 18.71
CA LYS A 126 -6.46 7.48 17.64
C LYS A 126 -5.46 7.00 16.60
N LEU A 127 -4.44 7.80 16.29
CA LEU A 127 -3.35 7.38 15.40
C LEU A 127 -2.57 6.20 15.99
N GLY A 128 -2.28 6.23 17.30
CA GLY A 128 -1.71 5.09 18.03
C GLY A 128 -2.58 3.84 17.96
N GLU A 129 -3.88 3.99 18.21
CA GLU A 129 -4.86 2.90 18.12
C GLU A 129 -4.96 2.31 16.69
N LEU A 130 -4.84 3.14 15.66
CA LEU A 130 -4.78 2.68 14.26
C LEU A 130 -3.52 1.84 13.99
N ILE A 131 -2.37 2.21 14.52
CA ILE A 131 -1.13 1.42 14.39
C ILE A 131 -1.29 0.06 15.08
N ASP A 132 -1.88 0.04 16.27
CA ASP A 132 -2.17 -1.21 16.97
C ASP A 132 -3.18 -2.07 16.19
N LEU A 133 -4.18 -1.44 15.57
CA LEU A 133 -5.17 -2.11 14.71
C LEU A 133 -4.52 -2.80 13.51
N PHE A 134 -3.56 -2.17 12.83
CA PHE A 134 -2.88 -2.77 11.68
C PHE A 134 -1.76 -3.74 12.06
N SER A 135 -1.50 -3.93 13.37
CA SER A 135 -0.47 -4.83 13.87
C SER A 135 -0.86 -6.32 13.90
N PHE A 136 -2.03 -6.69 13.39
CA PHE A 136 -2.32 -8.10 13.09
C PHE A 136 -1.29 -8.61 12.07
N ASN A 137 -0.82 -9.85 12.23
CA ASN A 137 0.16 -10.49 11.35
C ASN A 137 -0.43 -10.67 9.94
N LEU A 138 -0.34 -9.61 9.14
CA LEU A 138 -0.75 -9.50 7.75
C LEU A 138 0.38 -9.89 6.79
N GLY A 139 1.53 -10.33 7.31
CA GLY A 139 2.76 -10.54 6.55
C GLY A 139 3.43 -11.91 6.76
N SER A 140 2.73 -12.96 7.20
CA SER A 140 3.35 -14.30 7.16
C SER A 140 3.61 -14.74 5.71
N LYS A 141 4.55 -15.65 5.47
CA LYS A 141 4.76 -16.31 4.15
C LYS A 141 3.45 -16.89 3.57
N GLU A 142 2.47 -17.21 4.42
CA GLU A 142 1.12 -17.65 4.03
C GLU A 142 0.20 -16.48 3.61
N SER A 143 0.44 -15.26 4.10
CA SER A 143 -0.24 -14.03 3.68
C SER A 143 0.26 -13.51 2.32
N LYS A 144 1.56 -13.65 2.03
CA LYS A 144 2.12 -13.40 0.68
C LYS A 144 1.54 -14.34 -0.38
N ALA A 145 1.12 -15.55 0.01
CA ALA A 145 0.38 -16.45 -0.87
C ALA A 145 -1.09 -16.02 -1.12
N GLN A 146 -1.60 -14.99 -0.42
CA GLN A 146 -3.01 -14.60 -0.47
C GLN A 146 -3.31 -13.11 -0.73
N ASP A 147 -2.36 -12.24 -1.07
CA ASP A 147 -2.69 -10.86 -1.52
C ASP A 147 -3.62 -10.12 -0.50
N ILE A 148 -3.41 -10.31 0.81
CA ILE A 148 -4.35 -9.77 1.82
C ILE A 148 -4.22 -8.25 1.90
N LEU A 149 -3.00 -7.73 1.99
CA LEU A 149 -2.77 -6.28 2.11
C LEU A 149 -3.15 -5.52 0.85
N GLY A 150 -2.89 -6.08 -0.34
CA GLY A 150 -3.36 -5.52 -1.61
C GLY A 150 -4.88 -5.48 -1.68
N ARG A 151 -5.56 -6.57 -1.32
CA ARG A 151 -7.03 -6.60 -1.22
C ARG A 151 -7.59 -5.61 -0.20
N VAL A 152 -6.97 -5.48 0.98
CA VAL A 152 -7.36 -4.47 1.97
C VAL A 152 -7.16 -3.07 1.41
N TYR A 153 -6.04 -2.81 0.73
CA TYR A 153 -5.77 -1.51 0.11
C TYR A 153 -6.80 -1.16 -0.96
N GLU A 154 -7.11 -2.08 -1.89
CA GLU A 154 -8.14 -1.91 -2.91
C GLU A 154 -9.54 -1.76 -2.32
N TYR A 155 -9.86 -2.50 -1.25
CA TYR A 155 -11.13 -2.37 -0.55
C TYR A 155 -11.29 -0.98 0.05
N PHE A 156 -10.27 -0.47 0.74
CA PHE A 156 -10.30 0.89 1.31
C PHE A 156 -10.37 1.94 0.20
N LEU A 157 -9.62 1.78 -0.90
CA LEU A 157 -9.74 2.64 -2.09
C LEU A 157 -11.18 2.68 -2.62
N GLY A 158 -11.85 1.53 -2.76
CA GLY A 158 -13.23 1.45 -3.26
C GLY A 158 -14.24 2.11 -2.32
N LYS A 159 -14.07 1.95 -0.99
CA LYS A 159 -14.92 2.60 0.01
C LYS A 159 -14.78 4.13 -0.01
N PHE A 160 -13.55 4.62 -0.09
CA PHE A 160 -13.30 6.06 -0.18
C PHE A 160 -13.74 6.64 -1.51
N GLY A 161 -13.46 5.98 -2.63
CA GLY A 161 -13.85 6.42 -3.98
C GLY A 161 -15.36 6.54 -4.16
N SER A 162 -16.14 5.62 -3.58
CA SER A 162 -17.61 5.68 -3.61
C SER A 162 -18.18 6.87 -2.82
N SER A 163 -17.42 7.42 -1.88
CA SER A 163 -17.85 8.46 -0.94
C SER A 163 -17.54 9.88 -1.40
N GLU A 164 -16.54 10.06 -2.28
CA GLU A 164 -15.97 11.38 -2.63
C GLU A 164 -16.38 11.88 -4.03
N GLY A 165 -17.18 11.13 -4.79
CA GLY A 165 -17.55 11.52 -6.16
C GLY A 165 -16.39 11.51 -7.17
N GLU A 166 -15.18 11.16 -6.74
CA GLU A 166 -14.07 10.78 -7.60
C GLU A 166 -14.37 9.39 -8.20
N PHE A 167 -14.34 9.27 -9.52
CA PHE A 167 -14.77 8.07 -10.24
C PHE A 167 -13.81 6.88 -10.00
N TYR A 168 -14.01 6.13 -8.91
CA TYR A 168 -13.43 4.80 -8.75
C TYR A 168 -14.18 3.81 -9.64
N THR A 169 -13.47 3.15 -10.55
CA THR A 169 -14.07 2.11 -11.41
C THR A 169 -14.26 0.83 -10.59
N PRO A 170 -15.49 0.32 -10.40
CA PRO A 170 -15.74 -0.89 -9.64
C PRO A 170 -14.98 -2.11 -10.21
N PRO A 171 -14.50 -3.04 -9.37
CA PRO A 171 -13.71 -4.19 -9.82
C PRO A 171 -14.37 -5.04 -10.91
N SER A 172 -15.70 -5.15 -10.88
CA SER A 172 -16.46 -5.87 -11.91
C SER A 172 -16.33 -5.26 -13.30
N ILE A 173 -16.31 -3.93 -13.39
CA ILE A 173 -16.14 -3.20 -14.66
C ILE A 173 -14.69 -3.30 -15.12
N VAL A 174 -13.73 -3.10 -14.22
CA VAL A 174 -12.30 -3.24 -14.52
C VAL A 174 -12.00 -4.64 -15.06
N LYS A 175 -12.48 -5.68 -14.37
CA LYS A 175 -12.29 -7.08 -14.79
C LYS A 175 -12.92 -7.37 -16.15
N LEU A 176 -14.10 -6.83 -16.42
CA LEU A 176 -14.75 -6.96 -17.72
C LEU A 176 -13.91 -6.30 -18.82
N LEU A 177 -13.49 -5.05 -18.65
CA LEU A 177 -12.73 -4.30 -19.65
C LEU A 177 -11.39 -4.96 -19.95
N VAL A 178 -10.64 -5.34 -18.91
CA VAL A 178 -9.35 -6.04 -19.09
C VAL A 178 -9.56 -7.40 -19.77
N GLY A 179 -10.60 -8.15 -19.39
CA GLY A 179 -10.93 -9.43 -20.02
C GLY A 179 -11.33 -9.31 -21.49
N MET A 180 -11.86 -8.16 -21.92
CA MET A 180 -12.14 -7.89 -23.34
C MET A 180 -10.90 -7.45 -24.12
N ILE A 181 -9.97 -6.74 -23.47
CA ILE A 181 -8.73 -6.25 -24.09
C ILE A 181 -7.71 -7.38 -24.24
N GLU A 182 -7.70 -8.32 -23.29
CA GLU A 182 -6.75 -9.44 -23.20
C GLU A 182 -5.28 -9.01 -23.33
N PRO A 183 -4.75 -8.16 -22.41
CA PRO A 183 -3.43 -7.57 -22.54
C PRO A 183 -2.30 -8.56 -22.20
N TYR A 184 -2.10 -9.59 -23.03
CA TYR A 184 -1.08 -10.62 -22.82
C TYR A 184 0.36 -10.10 -22.95
N LYS A 185 0.58 -9.08 -23.79
CA LYS A 185 1.90 -8.50 -24.06
C LYS A 185 1.81 -7.09 -24.64
N GLY A 186 2.87 -6.31 -24.47
CA GLY A 186 3.03 -5.00 -25.10
C GLY A 186 2.82 -3.84 -24.12
N ARG A 187 2.31 -2.73 -24.63
CA ARG A 187 2.16 -1.48 -23.86
C ARG A 187 0.70 -1.31 -23.44
N VAL A 188 0.45 -1.26 -22.14
CA VAL A 188 -0.86 -0.93 -21.57
C VAL A 188 -0.83 0.55 -21.19
N TYR A 189 -1.73 1.34 -21.76
CA TYR A 189 -1.79 2.78 -21.51
C TYR A 189 -3.16 3.21 -21.01
N ASP A 190 -3.19 3.94 -19.90
CA ASP A 190 -4.38 4.59 -19.38
C ASP A 190 -4.12 6.10 -19.17
N PRO A 191 -4.72 6.99 -19.98
CA PRO A 191 -4.49 8.44 -19.89
C PRO A 191 -5.14 9.10 -18.66
N CYS A 192 -6.02 8.39 -17.96
CA CYS A 192 -6.75 8.87 -16.78
C CYS A 192 -6.80 7.77 -15.71
N CYS A 193 -5.63 7.29 -15.31
CA CYS A 193 -5.49 6.00 -14.63
C CYS A 193 -6.08 5.95 -13.21
N GLY A 194 -6.48 7.09 -12.63
CA GLY A 194 -7.01 7.13 -11.27
C GLY A 194 -6.03 6.51 -10.29
N SER A 195 -6.53 5.64 -9.41
CA SER A 195 -5.71 4.87 -8.46
C SER A 195 -5.02 3.65 -9.07
N GLY A 196 -5.02 3.47 -10.40
CA GLY A 196 -4.32 2.40 -11.09
C GLY A 196 -5.05 1.05 -11.12
N GLY A 197 -6.36 1.01 -10.88
CA GLY A 197 -7.12 -0.25 -10.83
C GLY A 197 -7.04 -1.08 -12.13
N MET A 198 -7.04 -0.42 -13.29
CA MET A 198 -6.89 -1.09 -14.60
C MET A 198 -5.54 -1.80 -14.74
N PHE A 199 -4.48 -1.24 -14.16
CA PHE A 199 -3.14 -1.80 -14.22
C PHE A 199 -2.97 -3.03 -13.32
N VAL A 200 -3.45 -2.94 -12.07
CA VAL A 200 -3.49 -4.07 -11.14
C VAL A 200 -4.27 -5.24 -11.75
N GLN A 201 -5.43 -4.95 -12.35
CA GLN A 201 -6.23 -5.98 -13.00
C GLN A 201 -5.58 -6.54 -14.28
N SER A 202 -4.85 -5.73 -15.05
CA SER A 202 -4.11 -6.19 -16.23
C SER A 202 -3.01 -7.18 -15.83
N GLN A 203 -2.28 -6.89 -14.76
CA GLN A 203 -1.28 -7.80 -14.22
C GLN A 203 -1.92 -9.11 -13.73
N ARG A 204 -3.01 -9.02 -12.95
CA ARG A 204 -3.78 -10.20 -12.49
C ARG A 204 -4.29 -11.04 -13.66
N PHE A 205 -4.77 -10.40 -14.72
CA PHE A 205 -5.21 -11.11 -15.93
C PHE A 205 -4.07 -11.94 -16.54
N VAL A 206 -2.89 -11.34 -16.70
CA VAL A 206 -1.71 -12.04 -17.24
C VAL A 206 -1.31 -13.23 -16.35
N GLU A 207 -1.31 -13.05 -15.03
CA GLU A 207 -1.03 -14.11 -14.05
C GLU A 207 -2.06 -15.26 -14.11
N GLU A 208 -3.36 -14.95 -14.12
CA GLU A 208 -4.45 -15.92 -14.20
C GLU A 208 -4.40 -16.76 -15.50
N HIS A 209 -3.80 -16.22 -16.56
CA HIS A 209 -3.67 -16.87 -17.87
C HIS A 209 -2.26 -17.38 -18.17
N GLN A 210 -1.43 -17.59 -17.13
CA GLN A 210 -0.08 -18.17 -17.23
C GLN A 210 0.90 -17.37 -18.13
N GLY A 211 0.65 -16.08 -18.34
CA GLY A 211 1.58 -15.16 -18.99
C GLY A 211 2.66 -14.68 -18.02
N ARG A 212 3.64 -13.93 -18.51
CA ARG A 212 4.69 -13.31 -17.68
C ARG A 212 4.41 -11.83 -17.49
N LYS A 213 4.54 -11.34 -16.25
CA LYS A 213 4.33 -9.91 -15.94
C LYS A 213 5.25 -8.99 -16.76
N ASP A 214 6.48 -9.44 -17.03
CA ASP A 214 7.47 -8.70 -17.82
C ASP A 214 7.09 -8.53 -19.30
N ASP A 215 6.08 -9.27 -19.78
CA ASP A 215 5.60 -9.12 -21.16
C ASP A 215 4.72 -7.85 -21.31
N ILE A 216 4.25 -7.24 -20.22
CA ILE A 216 3.47 -5.98 -20.24
C ILE A 216 4.25 -4.80 -19.66
N HIS A 217 4.10 -3.64 -20.29
CA HIS A 217 4.70 -2.39 -19.87
C HIS A 217 3.60 -1.35 -19.66
N ILE A 218 3.54 -0.79 -18.45
CA ILE A 218 2.43 0.04 -18.00
C ILE A 218 2.79 1.52 -18.10
N PHE A 219 1.90 2.30 -18.71
CA PHE A 219 2.02 3.74 -18.87
C PHE A 219 0.72 4.40 -18.39
N GLY A 220 0.82 5.43 -17.55
CA GLY A 220 -0.35 6.07 -16.97
C GLY A 220 -0.18 7.57 -16.84
N GLN A 221 -1.29 8.29 -16.94
CA GLN A 221 -1.37 9.70 -16.59
C GLN A 221 -2.54 9.92 -15.62
N GLU A 222 -2.31 10.77 -14.63
CA GLU A 222 -3.30 11.20 -13.65
C GLU A 222 -3.11 12.69 -13.40
N TYR A 223 -4.20 13.45 -13.40
CA TYR A 223 -4.19 14.89 -13.24
C TYR A 223 -4.03 15.28 -11.76
N THR A 224 -4.73 14.58 -10.88
CA THR A 224 -4.80 14.92 -9.46
C THR A 224 -3.61 14.33 -8.72
N ALA A 225 -2.76 15.18 -8.15
CA ALA A 225 -1.52 14.77 -7.50
C ALA A 225 -1.74 13.77 -6.34
N THR A 226 -2.82 13.90 -5.56
CA THR A 226 -3.16 12.95 -4.49
C THR A 226 -3.50 11.57 -5.06
N THR A 227 -4.34 11.51 -6.10
CA THR A 227 -4.72 10.28 -6.79
C THR A 227 -3.52 9.62 -7.49
N TRP A 228 -2.62 10.42 -8.06
CA TRP A 228 -1.37 9.93 -8.63
C TRP A 228 -0.48 9.23 -7.59
N ARG A 229 -0.39 9.78 -6.36
CA ARG A 229 0.33 9.12 -5.26
C ARG A 229 -0.32 7.80 -4.87
N LEU A 230 -1.66 7.74 -4.84
CA LEU A 230 -2.39 6.49 -4.59
C LEU A 230 -2.10 5.45 -5.65
N CYS A 231 -2.10 5.83 -6.94
CA CYS A 231 -1.71 4.96 -8.04
C CYS A 231 -0.30 4.41 -7.85
N LYS A 232 0.67 5.28 -7.54
CA LYS A 232 2.06 4.88 -7.30
C LYS A 232 2.22 3.91 -6.13
N MET A 233 1.48 4.10 -5.04
CA MET A 233 1.46 3.17 -3.91
C MET A 233 0.76 1.85 -4.27
N ASN A 234 -0.37 1.91 -4.98
CA ASN A 234 -1.12 0.73 -5.38
C ASN A 234 -0.33 -0.19 -6.32
N LEU A 235 0.44 0.40 -7.26
CA LEU A 235 1.33 -0.35 -8.17
C LEU A 235 2.59 -0.89 -7.48
N ALA A 236 2.92 -0.39 -6.29
CA ALA A 236 4.07 -0.81 -5.51
C ALA A 236 3.71 -1.90 -4.49
N ILE A 237 2.41 -2.14 -4.27
CA ILE A 237 1.88 -3.27 -3.49
C ILE A 237 1.75 -4.48 -4.42
#